data_AF-A0A1W1ZV14-F1
#
_entry.id   AF-A0A1W1ZV14-F1
#
_cell.length_a   1.000
_cell.length_b   1.000
_cell.length_c   1.000
_cell.angle_alpha   90.00
_cell.angle_beta   90.00
_cell.angle_gamma   90.00
#
_symmetry.space_group_name_H-M   'P 1'
#
loop_
_entity.id
_entity.type
_entity.pdbx_description
1 polymer ?
#
loop_
_entity_poly.entity_id
_entity_poly.type
_entity_poly.pdbx_seq_one_letter_code
_entity_poly.pdbx_strand_id
1 'polypeptide(L)'
;MNLSRVYSITLVLLTFFIWYVIYSAQFLIYDESLGNIILAFLVSIFSLIGILILFWKKRNIIKDCQWQTIMFLLICSPLTIFFVVMNYEFIFGAVLKN
;
A
#
# COMPACT_ATOMS: atom_id res chain seq x y z
N MET A 1 -25.42 -3.48 -1.83
CA MET A 1 -24.22 -2.61 -2.01
C MET A 1 -23.41 -3.16 -3.18
N ASN A 2 -23.05 -2.35 -4.17
CA ASN A 2 -22.36 -2.84 -5.37
C ASN A 2 -20.93 -3.28 -5.02
N LEU A 3 -20.60 -4.57 -5.19
CA LEU A 3 -19.33 -5.17 -4.73
C LEU A 3 -18.11 -4.47 -5.32
N SER A 4 -18.20 -4.02 -6.58
CA SER A 4 -17.15 -3.26 -7.27
C SER A 4 -16.91 -1.89 -6.61
N ARG A 5 -17.96 -1.23 -6.10
CA ARG A 5 -17.83 0.03 -5.37
C ARG A 5 -17.13 -0.18 -4.02
N VAL A 6 -17.47 -1.26 -3.30
CA VAL A 6 -16.80 -1.61 -2.04
C VAL A 6 -15.32 -1.86 -2.28
N TYR A 7 -14.99 -2.69 -3.27
CA TYR A 7 -13.61 -2.97 -3.67
C TYR A 7 -12.82 -1.69 -4.00
N SER A 8 -13.38 -0.81 -4.84
CA SER A 8 -12.75 0.45 -5.20
C SER A 8 -12.50 1.35 -3.99
N ILE A 9 -13.47 1.47 -3.08
CA ILE A 9 -13.31 2.29 -1.86
C ILE A 9 -12.22 1.68 -0.97
N THR A 10 -12.22 0.35 -0.80
CA THR A 10 -11.20 -0.35 -0.02
C THR A 10 -9.79 -0.12 -0.56
N LEU A 11 -9.58 -0.19 -1.89
CA LEU A 11 -8.26 0.08 -2.49
C LEU A 11 -7.78 1.51 -2.22
N VAL A 12 -8.68 2.49 -2.32
CA VAL A 12 -8.36 3.90 -2.05
C VAL A 12 -8.00 4.09 -0.58
N LEU A 13 -8.79 3.54 0.34
CA LEU A 13 -8.51 3.62 1.78
C LEU A 13 -7.20 2.94 2.15
N LEU A 14 -6.92 1.75 1.58
CA LEU A 14 -5.63 1.06 1.77
C LEU A 14 -4.46 1.88 1.26
N THR A 15 -4.62 2.56 0.12
CA THR A 15 -3.59 3.46 -0.43
C THR A 15 -3.28 4.57 0.57
N PHE A 16 -4.29 5.30 1.03
CA PHE A 16 -4.09 6.36 2.02
C PHE A 16 -3.49 5.83 3.32
N PHE A 17 -3.93 4.67 3.79
CA PHE A 17 -3.41 4.06 5.01
C PHE A 17 -1.92 3.71 4.89
N ILE A 18 -1.51 3.02 3.81
CA ILE A 18 -0.11 2.65 3.58
C ILE A 18 0.78 3.90 3.55
N TRP A 19 0.39 4.91 2.78
CA TRP A 19 1.17 6.14 2.67
C TRP A 19 1.21 6.96 3.95
N TYR A 20 0.11 6.99 4.71
CA TYR A 20 0.08 7.60 6.03
C TYR A 20 1.06 6.92 7.00
N VAL A 21 1.07 5.58 7.03
CA VAL A 21 1.99 4.81 7.87
C VAL A 21 3.45 5.06 7.48
N ILE A 22 3.77 5.02 6.17
CA ILE A 22 5.13 5.31 5.68
C ILE A 22 5.53 6.75 6.01
N TYR A 23 4.66 7.72 5.78
CA TYR A 23 4.94 9.13 6.07
C TYR A 23 5.11 9.39 7.57
N SER A 24 4.29 8.77 8.43
CA SER A 24 4.38 8.96 9.88
C SER A 24 5.67 8.41 10.49
N ALA A 25 6.30 7.41 9.86
CA ALA A 25 7.52 6.78 10.35
C ALA A 25 8.66 7.78 10.58
N GLN A 26 8.75 8.86 9.79
CA GLN A 26 9.79 9.89 9.94
C GLN A 26 9.74 10.63 11.30
N PHE A 27 8.56 10.72 11.93
CA PHE A 27 8.39 11.45 13.18
C PHE A 27 8.67 10.59 14.42
N LEU A 28 8.58 9.27 14.27
CA LEU A 28 8.66 8.34 15.38
C LEU A 28 10.08 8.07 15.82
N ILE A 29 10.20 7.38 16.96
CA ILE A 29 11.47 6.86 17.49
C ILE A 29 11.78 5.55 16.72
N TYR A 30 13.06 5.15 16.68
CA TYR A 30 13.59 4.02 15.91
C TYR A 30 12.67 2.79 15.83
N ASP A 31 12.35 2.18 16.97
CA ASP A 31 11.58 0.91 17.00
C ASP A 31 10.17 1.07 16.41
N GLU A 32 9.54 2.21 16.66
CA GLU A 32 8.20 2.52 16.16
C GLU A 32 8.22 2.87 14.66
N SER A 33 9.28 3.53 14.20
CA SER A 33 9.51 3.85 12.78
C SER A 33 9.67 2.58 11.94
N LEU A 34 10.54 1.66 12.37
CA LEU A 34 10.71 0.35 11.73
C LEU A 34 9.44 -0.48 11.78
N GLY A 35 8.74 -0.48 12.93
CA GLY A 35 7.45 -1.15 13.09
C GLY A 35 6.43 -0.68 12.04
N ASN A 36 6.34 0.63 11.81
CA ASN A 36 5.45 1.21 10.81
C ASN A 36 5.85 0.85 9.38
N ILE A 37 7.15 0.87 9.04
CA ILE A 37 7.62 0.46 7.71
C ILE A 37 7.28 -1.00 7.43
N ILE A 38 7.55 -1.88 8.40
CA ILE A 38 7.25 -3.31 8.29
C ILE A 38 5.73 -3.51 8.15
N LEU A 39 4.93 -2.79 8.93
CA LEU A 39 3.48 -2.83 8.84
C LEU A 39 2.98 -2.43 7.44
N ALA A 40 3.47 -1.32 6.90
CA ALA A 40 3.10 -0.86 5.56
C ALA A 40 3.47 -1.90 4.49
N PHE A 41 4.66 -2.50 4.60
CA PHE A 41 5.11 -3.55 3.70
C PHE A 41 4.23 -4.82 3.80
N LEU A 42 3.91 -5.29 5.01
CA LEU A 42 3.03 -6.44 5.22
C LEU A 42 1.63 -6.20 4.67
N VAL A 43 1.05 -5.02 4.92
CA VAL A 43 -0.27 -4.64 4.39
C VAL A 43 -0.28 -4.66 2.87
N SER A 44 0.81 -4.23 2.21
CA SER A 44 0.92 -4.32 0.75
C SER A 44 0.96 -5.76 0.23
N ILE A 45 1.67 -6.67 0.92
CA ILE A 45 1.74 -8.08 0.56
C ILE A 45 0.36 -8.72 0.69
N PHE A 46 -0.32 -8.52 1.82
CA PHE A 46 -1.66 -9.07 2.03
C PHE A 46 -2.67 -8.51 1.03
N SER A 47 -2.56 -7.23 0.70
CA SER A 47 -3.41 -6.59 -0.33
C SER A 47 -3.16 -7.19 -1.71
N LEU A 48 -1.90 -7.43 -2.09
CA LEU A 48 -1.54 -8.09 -3.35
C LEU A 48 -2.10 -9.52 -3.41
N ILE A 49 -1.93 -10.31 -2.35
CA ILE A 49 -2.49 -11.66 -2.25
C ILE A 49 -4.02 -11.60 -2.38
N GLY A 50 -4.68 -10.65 -1.71
CA GLY A 50 -6.13 -10.44 -1.81
C GLY A 50 -6.59 -10.13 -3.24
N ILE A 51 -5.86 -9.25 -3.94
CA ILE A 51 -6.11 -8.92 -5.35
C ILE A 51 -5.93 -10.16 -6.24
N LEU A 52 -4.88 -10.96 -6.02
CA LEU A 52 -4.64 -12.19 -6.77
C LEU A 52 -5.77 -13.21 -6.56
N ILE A 53 -6.22 -13.41 -5.31
CA ILE A 53 -7.36 -14.31 -5.01
C ILE A 53 -8.64 -13.80 -5.69
N LEU A 54 -8.90 -12.49 -5.64
CA LEU A 54 -10.04 -11.88 -6.31
C LEU A 54 -9.96 -12.00 -7.84
N PHE A 55 -8.75 -11.91 -8.41
CA PHE A 55 -8.54 -12.08 -9.84
C PHE A 55 -8.95 -13.48 -10.31
N TRP A 56 -8.65 -14.51 -9.52
CA TRP A 56 -9.03 -15.89 -9.82
C TRP A 56 -10.50 -16.17 -9.58
N LYS A 57 -11.09 -15.66 -8.48
CA LYS A 57 -12.48 -16.00 -8.09
C LYS A 57 -13.54 -15.08 -8.69
N LYS A 58 -13.23 -13.79 -8.92
CA LYS A 58 -14.20 -12.74 -9.26
C LYS A 58 -13.59 -11.71 -10.23
N ARG A 59 -13.02 -12.19 -11.34
CA ARG A 59 -12.36 -11.37 -12.37
C ARG A 59 -13.18 -10.17 -12.87
N ASN A 60 -14.51 -10.28 -12.93
CA ASN A 60 -15.37 -9.18 -13.37
C ASN A 60 -15.24 -7.93 -12.49
N ILE A 61 -15.09 -8.10 -11.17
CA ILE A 61 -14.93 -6.97 -10.23
C ILE A 61 -13.64 -6.20 -10.53
N ILE A 62 -12.55 -6.92 -10.83
CA ILE A 62 -11.27 -6.30 -11.17
C ILE A 62 -11.34 -5.62 -12.54
N LYS A 63 -12.08 -6.18 -13.51
CA LYS A 63 -12.28 -5.52 -14.81
C LYS A 63 -13.06 -4.21 -14.66
N ASP A 64 -14.13 -4.21 -13.86
CA ASP A 64 -14.94 -3.01 -13.60
C ASP A 64 -14.12 -1.91 -12.89
N CYS A 65 -13.16 -2.31 -12.03
CA CYS A 65 -12.30 -1.41 -11.27
C CYS A 65 -10.82 -1.48 -11.72
N GLN A 66 -10.59 -1.70 -13.02
CA GLN A 66 -9.24 -1.95 -13.55
C GLN A 66 -8.29 -0.79 -13.26
N TRP A 67 -8.77 0.45 -13.39
CA TRP A 67 -7.96 1.65 -13.21
C TRP A 67 -7.50 1.80 -11.77
N GLN A 68 -8.40 1.59 -10.81
CA GLN A 68 -8.10 1.66 -9.38
C GLN A 68 -7.13 0.53 -8.98
N THR A 69 -7.31 -0.66 -9.54
CA THR A 69 -6.42 -1.80 -9.28
C THR A 69 -5.00 -1.53 -9.79
N ILE A 70 -4.87 -1.02 -11.02
CA ILE A 70 -3.57 -0.70 -11.61
C ILE A 70 -2.88 0.41 -10.82
N MET A 71 -3.60 1.49 -10.49
CA MET A 71 -3.04 2.58 -9.67
C MET A 71 -2.57 2.08 -8.31
N PHE A 72 -3.36 1.24 -7.63
CA PHE A 72 -2.97 0.62 -6.38
C PHE A 72 -1.69 -0.21 -6.53
N LEU A 73 -1.60 -1.04 -7.57
CA LEU A 73 -0.42 -1.87 -7.80
C LEU A 73 0.84 -1.04 -8.11
N LEU A 74 0.71 0.04 -8.89
CA LEU A 74 1.86 0.90 -9.19
C LEU A 74 2.38 1.64 -7.95
N ILE A 75 1.47 2.12 -7.10
CA ILE A 75 1.79 3.05 -6.01
C ILE A 75 2.02 2.31 -4.68
N CYS A 76 1.36 1.18 -4.47
CA CYS A 76 1.32 0.46 -3.20
C CYS A 76 1.80 -0.99 -3.31
N SER A 77 2.45 -1.41 -4.41
CA SER A 77 3.04 -2.76 -4.43
C SER A 77 4.15 -2.90 -3.38
N PRO A 78 4.42 -4.12 -2.90
CA PRO A 78 5.56 -4.37 -2.02
C PRO A 78 6.88 -3.86 -2.61
N LEU A 79 7.06 -4.01 -3.93
CA LEU A 79 8.23 -3.49 -4.64
C LEU A 79 8.29 -1.96 -4.58
N THR A 80 7.18 -1.27 -4.83
CA THR A 80 7.13 0.19 -4.74
C THR A 80 7.47 0.66 -3.32
N ILE A 81 6.89 0.04 -2.30
CA ILE A 81 7.19 0.37 -0.90
C ILE A 81 8.67 0.13 -0.59
N PHE A 82 9.23 -1.00 -1.03
CA PHE A 82 10.66 -1.28 -0.86
C PHE A 82 11.54 -0.20 -1.50
N PHE A 83 11.24 0.22 -2.73
CA PHE A 83 11.95 1.31 -3.39
C PHE A 83 11.80 2.65 -2.63
N VAL A 84 10.61 2.94 -2.11
CA VAL A 84 10.35 4.16 -1.33
C VAL A 84 11.17 4.16 -0.05
N VAL A 85 11.26 3.03 0.65
CA VAL A 85 12.04 2.89 1.89
C VAL A 85 13.54 2.98 1.62
N MET A 86 14.03 2.38 0.54
CA MET A 86 15.45 2.49 0.16
C MET A 86 15.86 3.91 -0.26
N ASN A 87 14.90 4.72 -0.74
CA ASN A 87 15.12 6.11 -1.16
C ASN A 87 14.38 7.09 -0.25
N TYR A 88 14.18 6.72 1.03
CA TYR A 88 13.29 7.45 1.93
C TYR A 88 13.73 8.91 2.12
N GLU A 89 15.03 9.14 2.27
CA GLU A 89 15.61 10.49 2.41
C GLU A 89 15.34 11.35 1.18
N PHE A 90 15.46 10.80 -0.02
CA PHE A 90 15.18 11.53 -1.26
C PHE A 90 13.70 11.88 -1.42
N ILE A 91 12.80 10.99 -0.98
CA ILE A 91 11.35 11.15 -1.17
C ILE A 91 10.73 12.06 -0.10
N PHE A 92 11.14 11.91 1.16
CA PHE A 92 10.55 12.62 2.29
C PHE A 92 11.43 13.75 2.83
N GLY A 93 12.69 13.87 2.37
CA GLY A 93 13.63 14.88 2.87
C GLY A 93 14.06 14.61 4.31
N ALA A 94 13.81 13.42 4.84
CA ALA A 94 14.06 13.03 6.22
C ALA A 94 14.83 11.71 6.26
N VAL A 95 15.85 11.65 7.11
CA VAL A 95 16.56 10.41 7.39
C VAL A 95 15.73 9.59 8.37
N LEU A 96 15.47 8.33 8.03
CA LEU A 96 14.90 7.39 8.98
C LEU A 96 15.83 7.33 10.18
N LYS A 97 15.31 7.61 11.38
CA LYS A 97 16.09 7.47 12.61
C LYS A 97 16.49 6.01 12.72
N ASN A 98 17.78 5.73 12.55
CA ASN A 98 18.45 4.45 12.73
C ASN A 98 18.91 4.26 14.18
#